data_AF-A0A520RCP0-F1
#
_entry.id   AF-A0A520RCP0-F1
#
_cell.length_a   1.000
_cell.length_b   1.000
_cell.length_c   1.000
_cell.angle_alpha   90.00
_cell.angle_beta   90.00
_cell.angle_gamma   90.00
#
_symmetry.space_group_name_H-M   'P 1'
#
loop_
_entity.id
_entity.type
_entity.pdbx_description
1 polymer ?
#
loop_
_entity_poly.entity_id
_entity_poly.type
_entity_poly.pdbx_seq_one_letter_code
_entity_poly.pdbx_strand_id
1 'polypeptide(L)'
;LEEKILFMMPEDQISLRKCLGMRPLLDDFCDAAATSPGETWFQTNAKLFLDVCEAHGRTAVQHHDMLVKKFIEKPADEAPAENLSQITASGPELPALLATLARLRDLRTAAKRSDIETAHDKLGQLRACIS
;
A
#
# COMPACT_ATOMS: atom_id res chain seq x y z
N LEU A 1 9.43 -2.64 8.94
CA LEU A 1 8.38 -3.06 9.91
C LEU A 1 8.93 -3.06 11.32
N GLU A 2 10.09 -3.68 11.55
CA GLU A 2 10.79 -3.70 12.84
C GLU A 2 11.04 -2.30 13.42
N GLU A 3 11.48 -1.33 12.61
CA GLU A 3 11.70 0.05 13.07
C GLU A 3 10.43 0.74 13.61
N LYS A 4 9.24 0.36 13.12
CA LYS A 4 7.98 1.03 13.48
C LYS A 4 7.22 0.34 14.61
N ILE A 5 7.55 -0.91 14.93
CA ILE A 5 6.77 -1.72 15.88
C ILE A 5 6.80 -1.12 17.29
N LEU A 6 7.92 -0.50 17.68
CA LEU A 6 8.10 0.11 18.98
C LEU A 6 7.26 1.39 19.18
N PHE A 7 6.73 1.96 18.09
CA PHE A 7 5.88 3.14 18.11
C PHE A 7 4.37 2.78 18.11
N MET A 8 4.03 1.48 18.20
CA MET A 8 2.65 0.99 18.21
C MET A 8 2.25 0.50 19.60
N MET A 9 0.94 0.52 19.88
CA MET A 9 0.41 -0.07 21.12
C MET A 9 0.68 -1.59 21.16
N PRO A 10 0.89 -2.21 22.34
CA PRO A 10 1.22 -3.63 22.44
C PRO A 10 0.24 -4.56 21.69
N GLU A 11 -1.05 -4.27 21.73
CA GLU A 11 -2.11 -4.99 21.02
C GLU A 11 -1.96 -4.93 19.49
N ASP A 12 -1.53 -3.79 18.95
CA ASP A 12 -1.26 -3.59 17.52
C ASP A 12 -0.01 -4.37 17.10
N GLN A 13 1.02 -4.40 17.96
CA GLN A 13 2.24 -5.18 17.72
C GLN A 13 1.92 -6.69 17.61
N ILE A 14 1.07 -7.20 18.51
CA ILE A 14 0.63 -8.60 18.51
C ILE A 14 -0.15 -8.89 17.22
N SER A 15 -1.11 -8.02 16.89
CA SER A 15 -1.96 -8.17 15.70
C SER A 15 -1.13 -8.15 14.42
N LEU A 16 -0.20 -7.20 14.30
CA LEU A 16 0.70 -7.08 13.15
C LEU A 16 1.58 -8.33 12.99
N ARG A 17 2.19 -8.82 14.08
CA ARG A 17 3.02 -10.04 14.05
C ARG A 17 2.21 -11.26 13.62
N LYS A 18 0.95 -11.37 14.05
CA LYS A 18 0.05 -12.44 13.61
C LYS A 18 -0.21 -12.35 12.09
N CYS A 19 -0.50 -11.16 11.58
CA CYS A 19 -0.76 -10.96 10.14
C CYS A 19 0.44 -11.34 9.25
N LEU A 20 1.69 -11.21 9.72
CA LEU A 20 2.88 -11.58 8.94
C LEU A 20 2.96 -13.08 8.64
N GLY A 21 2.31 -13.93 9.44
CA GLY A 21 2.24 -15.37 9.20
C GLY A 21 0.97 -15.82 8.47
N MET A 22 0.07 -14.89 8.11
CA MET A 22 -1.20 -15.21 7.48
C MET A 22 -1.10 -15.18 5.96
N ARG A 23 -1.88 -16.04 5.31
CA ARG A 23 -2.05 -16.00 3.86
C ARG A 23 -2.82 -14.74 3.46
N PRO A 24 -2.39 -14.01 2.40
CA PRO A 24 -3.15 -12.89 1.87
C PRO A 24 -4.49 -13.33 1.27
N LEU A 25 -5.57 -12.62 1.60
CA LEU A 25 -6.92 -12.90 1.07
C LEU A 25 -6.99 -12.82 -0.47
N LEU A 26 -6.14 -12.00 -1.10
CA LEU A 26 -6.04 -11.93 -2.56
C LEU A 26 -5.68 -13.29 -3.17
N ASP A 27 -4.81 -14.06 -2.52
CA ASP A 27 -4.41 -15.37 -3.03
C ASP A 27 -5.56 -16.37 -2.94
N ASP A 28 -6.37 -16.31 -1.87
CA ASP A 28 -7.57 -17.14 -1.75
C ASP A 28 -8.61 -16.82 -2.85
N PHE A 29 -8.76 -15.53 -3.20
CA PHE A 29 -9.61 -15.15 -4.34
C PHE A 29 -9.05 -15.62 -5.68
N CYS A 30 -7.73 -15.62 -5.87
CA CYS A 30 -7.11 -16.12 -7.10
C CYS A 30 -7.35 -17.63 -7.27
N ASP A 31 -7.21 -18.41 -6.18
CA ASP A 31 -7.51 -19.85 -6.20
C ASP A 31 -9.00 -20.12 -6.47
N ALA A 32 -9.89 -19.36 -5.84
CA ALA A 32 -11.33 -19.46 -6.06
C ALA A 32 -11.72 -19.08 -7.50
N ALA A 33 -11.06 -18.08 -8.09
CA ALA A 33 -11.30 -17.68 -9.47
C ALA A 33 -11.00 -18.81 -10.47
N ALA A 34 -10.03 -19.68 -10.16
CA ALA A 34 -9.69 -20.82 -11.01
C ALA A 34 -10.73 -21.96 -10.95
N THR A 35 -11.51 -22.06 -9.88
CA THR A 35 -12.37 -23.22 -9.60
C THR A 35 -13.86 -22.90 -9.52
N SER A 36 -14.21 -21.66 -9.21
CA SER A 36 -15.58 -21.22 -8.92
C SER A 36 -15.89 -19.80 -9.44
N PRO A 37 -15.42 -19.39 -10.62
CA PRO A 37 -15.61 -18.01 -11.07
C PRO A 37 -17.08 -17.66 -11.28
N GLY A 38 -17.93 -18.60 -11.72
CA GLY A 38 -19.36 -18.34 -11.95
C GLY A 38 -20.23 -18.30 -10.69
N GLU A 39 -19.67 -18.62 -9.52
CA GLU A 39 -20.47 -18.77 -8.30
C GLU A 39 -20.93 -17.41 -7.74
N THR A 40 -22.17 -17.35 -7.27
CA THR A 40 -22.76 -16.09 -6.77
C THR A 40 -21.99 -15.51 -5.59
N TRP A 41 -21.53 -16.37 -4.68
CA TRP A 41 -20.72 -15.94 -3.53
C TRP A 41 -19.37 -15.37 -3.99
N PHE A 42 -18.76 -15.95 -5.01
CA PHE A 42 -17.48 -15.50 -5.54
C PHE A 42 -17.64 -14.14 -6.19
N GLN A 43 -18.60 -13.99 -7.09
CA GLN A 43 -18.89 -12.73 -7.78
C GLN A 43 -19.14 -11.58 -6.80
N THR A 44 -19.99 -11.82 -5.80
CA THR A 44 -20.35 -10.82 -4.79
C THR A 44 -19.14 -10.42 -3.95
N ASN A 45 -18.41 -11.40 -3.42
CA ASN A 45 -17.33 -11.14 -2.48
C ASN A 45 -16.07 -10.61 -3.18
N ALA A 46 -15.75 -11.08 -4.39
CA ALA A 46 -14.63 -10.59 -5.18
C ALA A 46 -14.84 -9.12 -5.56
N LYS A 47 -16.06 -8.73 -5.92
CA LYS A 47 -16.40 -7.33 -6.19
C LYS A 47 -16.19 -6.44 -4.96
N LEU A 48 -16.74 -6.83 -3.80
CA LEU A 48 -16.55 -6.09 -2.56
C LEU A 48 -15.08 -6.03 -2.13
N PHE A 49 -14.33 -7.12 -2.32
CA PHE A 49 -12.90 -7.14 -2.05
C PHE A 49 -12.13 -6.15 -2.94
N LEU A 50 -12.44 -6.12 -4.24
CA LEU A 50 -11.85 -5.17 -5.18
C LEU A 50 -12.18 -3.72 -4.79
N ASP A 51 -13.41 -3.44 -4.35
CA ASP A 51 -13.82 -2.12 -3.86
C ASP A 51 -12.99 -1.68 -2.64
N VAL A 52 -12.72 -2.60 -1.71
CA VAL A 52 -11.86 -2.35 -0.55
C VAL A 52 -10.42 -2.08 -0.98
N CYS A 53 -9.86 -2.87 -1.89
CA CYS A 53 -8.51 -2.63 -2.42
C CYS A 53 -8.41 -1.26 -3.08
N GLU A 54 -9.41 -0.86 -3.88
CA GLU A 54 -9.44 0.45 -4.51
C GLU A 54 -9.55 1.58 -3.49
N ALA A 55 -10.43 1.45 -2.49
CA ALA A 55 -10.56 2.43 -1.42
C ALA A 55 -9.26 2.61 -0.61
N HIS A 56 -8.55 1.51 -0.35
CA HIS A 56 -7.24 1.53 0.30
C HIS A 56 -6.21 2.26 -0.56
N GLY A 57 -6.16 1.96 -1.87
CA GLY A 57 -5.30 2.65 -2.83
C GLY A 57 -5.59 4.15 -2.92
N ARG A 58 -6.87 4.54 -3.02
CA ARG A 58 -7.29 5.96 -3.05
C ARG A 58 -6.85 6.71 -1.80
N THR A 59 -6.99 6.11 -0.63
CA THR A 59 -6.51 6.70 0.63
C THR A 59 -4.98 6.89 0.62
N ALA A 60 -4.22 5.95 0.05
CA ALA A 60 -2.78 6.07 -0.07
C ALA A 60 -2.35 7.19 -1.03
N VAL A 61 -3.05 7.34 -2.17
CA VAL A 61 -2.84 8.47 -3.10
C VAL A 61 -3.16 9.78 -2.42
N GLN A 62 -4.34 9.88 -1.77
CA GLN A 62 -4.74 11.09 -1.06
C GLN A 62 -3.72 11.48 0.02
N HIS A 63 -3.26 10.53 0.84
CA HIS A 63 -2.23 10.79 1.84
C HIS A 63 -0.95 11.32 1.18
N HIS A 64 -0.49 10.70 0.10
CA HIS A 64 0.72 11.13 -0.59
C HIS A 64 0.56 12.55 -1.18
N ASP A 65 -0.53 12.80 -1.91
CA ASP A 65 -0.73 14.08 -2.61
C ASP A 65 -1.08 15.24 -1.68
N MET A 66 -1.86 14.97 -0.62
CA MET A 66 -2.34 16.01 0.29
C MET A 66 -1.42 16.25 1.47
N LEU A 67 -0.68 15.23 1.93
CA LEU A 67 0.17 15.36 3.11
C LEU A 67 1.65 15.39 2.72
N VAL A 68 2.13 14.35 2.04
CA VAL A 68 3.57 14.23 1.71
C VAL A 68 3.98 15.34 0.74
N LYS A 69 3.28 15.46 -0.39
CA LYS A 69 3.66 16.43 -1.42
C LYS A 69 3.56 17.88 -0.94
N LYS A 70 2.51 18.21 -0.22
CA LYS A 70 2.24 19.60 0.23
C LYS A 70 3.13 20.05 1.37
N PHE A 71 3.44 19.17 2.32
CA PHE A 71 4.11 19.56 3.57
C PHE A 71 5.54 19.01 3.70
N ILE A 72 5.99 18.16 2.77
CA ILE A 72 7.36 17.62 2.78
C ILE A 72 8.07 17.94 1.47
N GLU A 73 7.56 17.46 0.33
CA GLU A 73 8.24 17.59 -0.97
C GLU A 73 8.38 19.06 -1.39
N LYS A 74 7.26 19.78 -1.52
CA LYS A 74 7.29 21.20 -1.95
C LYS A 74 8.11 22.10 -1.01
N PRO A 75 7.92 22.05 0.33
CA PRO A 75 8.74 22.87 1.22
C PRO A 75 10.22 22.54 1.15
N ALA A 76 10.59 21.28 0.88
CA ALA A 76 11.99 20.90 0.76
C ALA A 76 12.63 21.40 -0.55
N ASP A 77 11.90 21.40 -1.66
CA ASP A 77 12.38 21.95 -2.94
C ASP A 77 12.65 23.47 -2.85
N GLU A 78 11.90 24.17 -1.99
CA GLU A 78 12.02 25.62 -1.78
C GLU A 78 12.97 25.99 -0.63
N ALA A 79 13.44 25.01 0.16
CA ALA A 79 14.27 25.25 1.33
C ALA A 79 15.74 25.52 0.97
N PRO A 80 16.43 26.46 1.68
CA PRO A 80 17.88 26.58 1.61
C PRO A 80 18.55 25.27 2.03
N ALA A 81 19.65 24.90 1.36
CA ALA A 81 20.35 23.63 1.57
C ALA A 81 20.72 23.38 3.05
N GLU A 82 20.98 24.45 3.81
CA GLU A 82 21.31 24.43 5.24
C GLU A 82 20.17 23.88 6.12
N ASN A 83 18.91 24.07 5.70
CA ASN A 83 17.73 23.66 6.44
C ASN A 83 17.25 22.25 6.09
N LEU A 84 17.76 21.65 4.99
CA LEU A 84 17.35 20.31 4.54
C LEU A 84 17.63 19.23 5.59
N SER A 85 18.74 19.38 6.35
CA SER A 85 19.11 18.48 7.44
C SER A 85 18.10 18.46 8.60
N GLN A 86 17.28 19.50 8.76
CA GLN A 86 16.26 19.60 9.81
C GLN A 86 14.89 19.05 9.37
N ILE A 87 14.69 18.79 8.07
CA ILE A 87 13.41 18.30 7.53
C ILE A 87 13.19 16.83 7.89
N THR A 88 14.26 16.03 8.01
CA THR A 88 14.21 14.63 8.46
C THR A 88 14.85 14.48 9.85
N ALA A 89 14.23 15.07 10.87
CA ALA A 89 14.78 15.09 12.24
C ALA A 89 14.94 13.71 12.91
N SER A 90 14.31 12.67 12.38
CA SER A 90 14.50 11.27 12.80
C SER A 90 14.05 10.32 11.69
N GLY A 91 14.97 9.88 10.83
CA GLY A 91 14.66 8.98 9.73
C GLY A 91 15.73 8.94 8.65
N PRO A 92 15.48 8.22 7.54
CA PRO A 92 16.36 8.26 6.38
C PRO A 92 16.38 9.66 5.75
N GLU A 93 17.45 9.97 5.03
CA GLU A 93 17.60 11.21 4.26
C GLU A 93 16.39 11.46 3.35
N LEU A 94 16.04 12.73 3.14
CA LEU A 94 14.82 13.14 2.44
C LEU A 94 14.58 12.41 1.11
N PRO A 95 15.56 12.26 0.19
CA PRO A 95 15.34 11.51 -1.04
C PRO A 95 14.97 10.04 -0.81
N ALA A 96 15.59 9.39 0.17
CA ALA A 96 15.30 8.00 0.53
C ALA A 96 13.92 7.87 1.20
N LEU A 97 13.52 8.85 2.03
CA LEU A 97 12.18 8.93 2.59
C LEU A 97 11.11 9.05 1.48
N LEU A 98 11.27 10.00 0.57
CA LEU A 98 10.31 10.22 -0.53
C LEU A 98 10.20 9.00 -1.44
N ALA A 99 11.33 8.37 -1.78
CA ALA A 99 11.33 7.13 -2.55
C ALA A 99 10.58 5.99 -1.85
N THR A 100 10.79 5.85 -0.53
CA THR A 100 10.08 4.84 0.29
C THR A 100 8.58 5.10 0.33
N LEU A 101 8.15 6.36 0.49
CA LEU A 101 6.74 6.74 0.51
C LEU A 101 6.06 6.55 -0.85
N ALA A 102 6.76 6.87 -1.95
CA ALA A 102 6.27 6.62 -3.31
C ALA A 102 6.11 5.12 -3.56
N ARG A 103 7.09 4.29 -3.17
CA ARG A 103 6.98 2.83 -3.25
C ARG A 103 5.78 2.30 -2.46
N LEU A 104 5.55 2.79 -1.24
CA LEU A 104 4.40 2.38 -0.42
C LEU A 104 3.05 2.76 -1.04
N ARG A 105 2.95 3.95 -1.65
CA ARG A 105 1.77 4.36 -2.41
C ARG A 105 1.50 3.39 -3.57
N ASP A 106 2.55 3.02 -4.30
CA ASP A 106 2.43 2.18 -5.49
C ASP A 106 2.08 0.72 -5.15
N LEU A 107 2.60 0.20 -4.04
CA LEU A 107 2.19 -1.10 -3.50
C LEU A 107 0.70 -1.11 -3.12
N ARG A 108 0.20 -0.05 -2.47
CA ARG A 108 -1.19 0.05 -2.02
C ARG A 108 -2.19 0.32 -3.14
N THR A 109 -1.75 0.96 -4.22
CA THR A 109 -2.55 1.17 -5.43
C THR A 109 -2.44 0.02 -6.43
N ALA A 110 -1.59 -0.97 -6.14
CA ALA A 110 -1.24 -2.04 -7.06
C ALA A 110 -0.84 -1.51 -8.45
N ALA A 111 0.03 -0.49 -8.46
CA ALA A 111 0.49 0.15 -9.69
C ALA A 111 1.30 -0.83 -10.57
N LYS A 112 1.19 -0.70 -11.90
CA LYS A 112 2.04 -1.45 -12.82
C LYS A 112 3.48 -0.91 -12.76
N ARG A 113 4.41 -1.73 -12.26
CA ARG A 113 5.81 -1.38 -12.04
C ARG A 113 6.70 -2.53 -12.50
N SER A 114 7.86 -2.22 -13.06
CA SER A 114 8.84 -3.23 -13.49
C SER A 114 9.95 -3.47 -12.46
N ASP A 115 10.12 -2.55 -11.52
CA ASP A 115 11.20 -2.52 -10.53
C ASP A 115 10.79 -3.08 -9.16
N ILE A 116 9.48 -3.23 -8.90
CA ILE A 116 8.94 -3.82 -7.69
C ILE A 116 7.79 -4.77 -8.04
N GLU A 117 7.66 -5.83 -7.26
CA GLU A 117 6.47 -6.69 -7.33
C GLU A 117 5.27 -5.97 -6.72
N THR A 118 4.17 -5.90 -7.48
CA THR A 118 2.90 -5.34 -7.03
C THR A 118 1.76 -6.30 -7.31
N ALA A 119 0.62 -6.10 -6.66
CA ALA A 119 -0.58 -6.89 -6.89
C ALA A 119 -1.29 -6.56 -8.22
N HIS A 120 -0.68 -5.76 -9.11
CA HIS A 120 -1.31 -5.27 -10.35
C HIS A 120 -1.91 -6.41 -11.17
N ASP A 121 -1.10 -7.42 -11.48
CA ASP A 121 -1.50 -8.49 -12.39
C ASP A 121 -2.53 -9.42 -11.74
N LYS A 122 -2.36 -9.78 -10.46
CA LYS A 122 -3.33 -10.59 -9.71
C LYS A 122 -4.70 -9.91 -9.60
N LEU A 123 -4.73 -8.61 -9.29
CA LEU A 123 -5.99 -7.85 -9.26
C LEU A 123 -6.59 -7.67 -10.66
N GLY A 124 -5.75 -7.57 -11.70
CA GLY A 124 -6.20 -7.58 -13.10
C GLY A 124 -6.87 -8.90 -13.49
N GLN A 125 -6.26 -10.03 -13.11
CA GLN A 125 -6.84 -11.37 -13.31
C GLN A 125 -8.16 -11.52 -12.56
N LEU A 126 -8.22 -11.12 -11.29
CA LEU A 126 -9.45 -11.19 -10.50
C LEU A 126 -10.57 -10.34 -11.11
N ARG A 127 -10.24 -9.13 -11.61
CA ARG A 127 -11.18 -8.27 -12.34
C ARG A 127 -11.70 -8.90 -13.63
N ALA A 128 -10.89 -9.70 -14.31
CA ALA A 128 -11.33 -10.40 -15.53
C ALA A 128 -12.29 -11.57 -15.24
N CYS A 129 -12.35 -12.04 -14.00
CA CYS A 129 -13.22 -13.14 -13.59
C CYS A 129 -14.61 -12.68 -13.09
N ILE A 130 -14.82 -11.37 -12.90
CA ILE A 130 -16.11 -10.85 -12.44
C ILE A 130 -16.98 -10.36 -13.61
N SER A 131 -18.30 -10.55 -13.48
CA SER A 131 -19.31 -10.14 -14.47
C SER A 131 -20.01 -8.82 -14.12
#